data_AF-A0AA39R6K1-F1
#
_entry.id   AF-A0AA39R6K1-F1
#
_cell.length_a   1.000
_cell.length_b   1.000
_cell.length_c   1.000
_cell.angle_alpha   90.00
_cell.angle_beta   90.00
_cell.angle_gamma   90.00
#
_symmetry.space_group_name_H-M   'P 1'
#
loop_
_entity.id
_entity.type
_entity.pdbx_description
1 polymer ?
#
loop_
_entity_poly.entity_id
_entity_poly.type
_entity_poly.pdbx_seq_one_letter_code
_entity_poly.pdbx_strand_id
1 'polypeptide(L)'
;MSISKYGIIIHAGTSESWTTNYAHQQTIEDILNRIVEKAKSQLAAGARAVDVVQDAVAAMEACEFFNAGKGAALNEDKEHELEAAIVDGASRKNGAVACVRAAKHPIHAARAVLDGARQIFLVGPAADHFASQTGLEMVPNAYFTTETRKSHWETRSAKCSPISQDLETVGAVAPDVHGGLAAAGSTGGMTGAGIFADEEVALVCSGVGEDIQSFSVAAKVAALKQTIPLDHATRQVILRKVERTPTACAIIAIDSSGQISVQSSGRAFLVASCTSSSSAAASVIGTTLPLFSQHTFYRDPLLTVGFTRYPTTPGQVVAALSEVDLFSMSGERFLKAMSTLRGLSSLVNAGLKTHRSALSYDGGRVVSLVPLHVLSKEWSPIAHEDLEYHETFPGYLTSKNGPKIPDSSLNEIQSRIDRISGIKEPFDYRFDGMPSDQNIFARIVRGDLPQWRVWEDNSHIAFLTPYGNTPGYTVLVPRRHLGSDILGLEEQEYSGITKAAFTVAQHLKNPFDVEHCGMFFEGYEIDYAHIKLIPVHQDYSNGKVSVPILGPAIFHENYEGYLTTQFGPLASDLDALSLNAANFRELLAKQGQIVAPKT
;
A
#
# COMPACT_ATOMS: atom_id res chain seq x y z
N MET A 1 3.06 -4.09 17.69
CA MET A 1 3.02 -5.44 18.28
C MET A 1 4.39 -5.74 18.89
N SER A 2 4.47 -6.30 20.10
CA SER A 2 5.69 -6.63 20.89
C SER A 2 5.29 -7.76 21.85
N ILE A 3 5.96 -8.91 22.06
CA ILE A 3 7.07 -9.64 21.43
C ILE A 3 6.53 -11.04 21.11
N SER A 4 6.75 -11.51 19.90
CA SER A 4 6.96 -12.92 19.58
C SER A 4 8.45 -13.24 19.79
N LYS A 5 8.81 -14.31 20.52
CA LYS A 5 10.23 -14.65 20.82
C LYS A 5 11.11 -14.85 19.58
N TYR A 6 10.52 -15.04 18.41
CA TYR A 6 11.19 -15.24 17.12
C TYR A 6 10.22 -14.94 15.97
N GLY A 7 10.75 -14.73 14.78
CA GLY A 7 9.96 -14.50 13.57
C GLY A 7 10.84 -14.39 12.34
N ILE A 8 10.23 -14.12 11.19
CA ILE A 8 10.95 -13.80 9.97
C ILE A 8 10.10 -12.87 9.13
N ILE A 9 10.77 -11.96 8.43
CA ILE A 9 10.19 -11.26 7.29
C ILE A 9 11.13 -11.41 6.10
N ILE A 10 10.54 -11.67 4.94
CA ILE A 10 11.23 -11.78 3.66
C ILE A 10 10.62 -10.80 2.65
N HIS A 11 11.41 -10.40 1.66
CA HIS A 11 10.90 -9.70 0.48
C HIS A 11 11.36 -10.36 -0.82
N ALA A 12 10.54 -10.21 -1.85
CA ALA A 12 10.81 -10.68 -3.20
C ALA A 12 11.05 -9.54 -4.22
N GLY A 13 11.27 -8.33 -3.72
CA GLY A 13 11.63 -7.17 -4.53
C GLY A 13 10.54 -6.11 -4.59
N THR A 14 10.95 -4.89 -4.95
CA THR A 14 10.05 -3.74 -5.16
C THR A 14 10.05 -3.34 -6.63
N SER A 15 8.90 -2.89 -7.12
CA SER A 15 8.72 -2.51 -8.52
C SER A 15 7.89 -1.24 -8.65
N GLU A 16 8.10 -0.53 -9.77
CA GLU A 16 7.18 0.51 -10.27
C GLU A 16 6.16 -0.08 -11.26
N SER A 17 6.46 -1.27 -11.80
CA SER A 17 5.57 -2.09 -12.63
C SER A 17 4.58 -2.87 -11.76
N TRP A 18 3.44 -3.24 -12.34
CA TRP A 18 2.41 -4.06 -11.70
C TRP A 18 2.18 -5.35 -12.50
N THR A 19 1.99 -6.50 -11.82
CA THR A 19 1.60 -7.75 -12.46
C THR A 19 0.09 -7.82 -12.63
N THR A 20 -0.39 -7.94 -13.87
CA THR A 20 -1.81 -8.14 -14.16
C THR A 20 -2.24 -9.61 -14.12
N ASN A 21 -1.31 -10.53 -13.82
CA ASN A 21 -1.57 -11.96 -13.80
C ASN A 21 -1.79 -12.47 -12.36
N TYR A 22 -3.05 -12.55 -11.93
CA TYR A 22 -3.43 -12.97 -10.58
C TYR A 22 -3.01 -14.39 -10.24
N ALA A 23 -3.16 -15.34 -11.18
CA ALA A 23 -2.77 -16.73 -10.94
C ALA A 23 -1.26 -16.85 -10.67
N HIS A 24 -0.47 -16.04 -11.40
CA HIS A 24 0.97 -15.94 -11.18
C HIS A 24 1.30 -15.30 -9.82
N GLN A 25 0.62 -14.20 -9.45
CA GLN A 25 0.79 -13.55 -8.15
C GLN A 25 0.45 -14.51 -6.99
N GLN A 26 -0.68 -15.21 -7.06
CA GLN A 26 -1.09 -16.18 -6.05
C GLN A 26 -0.06 -17.33 -5.91
N THR A 27 0.51 -17.78 -7.02
CA THR A 27 1.58 -18.78 -7.00
C THR A 27 2.81 -18.27 -6.26
N ILE A 28 3.22 -17.02 -6.51
CA ILE A 28 4.34 -16.38 -5.80
C ILE A 28 4.05 -16.26 -4.30
N GLU A 29 2.86 -15.80 -3.93
CA GLU A 29 2.46 -15.65 -2.52
C GLU A 29 2.43 -17.01 -1.80
N ASP A 30 1.92 -18.07 -2.45
CA ASP A 30 1.94 -19.43 -1.89
C ASP A 30 3.38 -19.95 -1.68
N ILE A 31 4.30 -19.63 -2.59
CA ILE A 31 5.72 -19.96 -2.43
C ILE A 31 6.30 -19.21 -1.23
N LEU A 32 6.09 -17.90 -1.13
CA LEU A 32 6.59 -17.08 -0.03
C LEU A 32 6.02 -17.53 1.32
N ASN A 33 4.73 -17.89 1.38
CA ASN A 33 4.09 -18.46 2.57
C ASN A 33 4.80 -19.74 3.03
N ARG A 34 5.05 -20.69 2.12
CA ARG A 34 5.78 -21.93 2.45
C ARG A 34 7.19 -21.66 2.96
N ILE A 35 7.89 -20.66 2.40
CA ILE A 35 9.23 -20.28 2.85
C ILE A 35 9.18 -19.78 4.29
N VAL A 36 8.28 -18.84 4.61
CA VAL A 36 8.18 -18.31 5.98
C VAL A 36 7.64 -19.36 6.97
N GLU A 37 6.77 -20.29 6.56
CA GLU A 37 6.32 -21.41 7.40
C GLU A 37 7.47 -22.36 7.78
N LYS A 38 8.33 -22.69 6.81
CA LYS A 38 9.53 -23.49 7.05
C LYS A 38 10.47 -22.75 8.01
N ALA A 39 10.74 -21.47 7.74
CA ALA A 39 11.59 -20.65 8.61
C ALA A 39 11.03 -20.54 10.04
N LYS A 40 9.71 -20.37 10.21
CA LYS A 40 9.04 -20.39 11.51
C LYS A 40 9.31 -21.68 12.27
N SER A 41 9.22 -22.82 11.57
CA SER A 41 9.45 -24.14 12.15
C SER A 41 10.91 -24.32 12.60
N GLN A 42 11.86 -23.81 11.82
CA GLN A 42 13.28 -23.83 12.17
C GLN A 42 13.58 -22.98 13.40
N LEU A 43 13.05 -21.75 13.45
CA LEU A 43 13.20 -20.86 14.60
C LEU A 43 12.56 -21.45 15.86
N ALA A 44 11.37 -22.05 15.74
CA ALA A 44 10.70 -22.75 16.83
C ALA A 44 11.53 -23.93 17.37
N ALA A 45 12.28 -24.62 16.51
CA ALA A 45 13.20 -25.69 16.87
C ALA A 45 14.54 -25.20 17.45
N GLY A 46 14.74 -23.88 17.56
CA GLY A 46 15.95 -23.29 18.14
C GLY A 46 17.10 -23.05 17.17
N ALA A 47 16.85 -23.08 15.86
CA ALA A 47 17.84 -22.68 14.85
C ALA A 47 18.25 -21.21 15.03
N ARG A 48 19.50 -20.88 14.70
CA ARG A 48 20.00 -19.50 14.77
C ARG A 48 19.46 -18.67 13.62
N ALA A 49 19.29 -17.37 13.86
CA ALA A 49 18.75 -16.43 12.87
C ALA A 49 19.54 -16.47 11.55
N VAL A 50 20.88 -16.53 11.64
CA VAL A 50 21.78 -16.57 10.47
C VAL A 50 21.57 -17.82 9.60
N ASP A 51 21.23 -18.96 10.20
CA ASP A 51 20.94 -20.19 9.46
C ASP A 51 19.58 -20.10 8.76
N VAL A 52 18.60 -19.51 9.45
CA VAL A 52 17.23 -19.38 8.94
C VAL A 52 17.13 -18.38 7.80
N VAL A 53 17.79 -17.21 7.89
CA VAL A 53 17.78 -16.23 6.78
C VAL A 53 18.53 -16.75 5.55
N GLN A 54 19.58 -17.55 5.74
CA GLN A 54 20.27 -18.23 4.65
C GLN A 54 19.32 -19.20 3.93
N ASP A 55 18.66 -20.09 4.68
CA ASP A 55 17.76 -21.09 4.10
C ASP A 55 16.57 -20.45 3.37
N ALA A 56 16.04 -19.34 3.90
CA ALA A 56 14.97 -18.59 3.27
C ALA A 56 15.42 -17.95 1.94
N VAL A 57 16.58 -17.30 1.93
CA VAL A 57 17.14 -16.71 0.69
C VAL A 57 17.52 -17.79 -0.32
N ALA A 58 18.10 -18.92 0.11
CA ALA A 58 18.43 -20.04 -0.78
C ALA A 58 17.17 -20.65 -1.42
N ALA A 59 16.05 -20.70 -0.69
CA ALA A 59 14.77 -21.13 -1.23
C ALA A 59 14.23 -20.15 -2.30
N MET A 60 14.45 -18.84 -2.12
CA MET A 60 14.13 -17.84 -3.14
C MET A 60 15.08 -17.92 -4.34
N GLU A 61 16.38 -18.15 -4.14
CA GLU A 61 17.36 -18.40 -5.22
C GLU A 61 17.05 -19.67 -6.03
N ALA A 62 16.36 -20.66 -5.44
CA ALA A 62 15.92 -21.85 -6.16
C ALA A 62 14.68 -21.61 -7.03
N CYS A 63 13.99 -20.49 -6.85
CA CYS A 63 12.70 -20.21 -7.46
C CYS A 63 12.84 -19.28 -8.67
N GLU A 64 12.47 -19.79 -9.84
CA GLU A 64 12.59 -19.12 -11.14
C GLU A 64 11.81 -17.81 -11.30
N PHE A 65 10.91 -17.50 -10.35
CA PHE A 65 10.13 -16.26 -10.36
C PHE A 65 10.89 -15.06 -9.78
N PHE A 66 11.95 -15.28 -9.02
CA PHE A 66 12.67 -14.20 -8.35
C PHE A 66 13.98 -13.85 -9.07
N ASN A 67 14.38 -12.58 -8.99
CA ASN A 67 15.66 -12.12 -9.53
C ASN A 67 16.84 -12.49 -8.62
N ALA A 68 17.02 -13.77 -8.32
CA ALA A 68 18.12 -14.29 -7.54
C ALA A 68 18.34 -15.77 -7.91
N GLY A 69 19.60 -16.21 -8.02
CA GLY A 69 19.90 -17.59 -8.40
C GLY A 69 19.20 -18.00 -9.71
N LYS A 70 18.42 -19.09 -9.67
CA LYS A 70 17.61 -19.55 -10.80
C LYS A 70 16.53 -18.52 -11.07
N GLY A 71 16.58 -17.85 -12.22
CA GLY A 71 15.71 -16.71 -12.52
C GLY A 71 16.39 -15.35 -12.37
N ALA A 72 17.70 -15.30 -12.14
CA ALA A 72 18.47 -14.06 -12.17
C ALA A 72 18.38 -13.32 -13.52
N ALA A 73 18.48 -12.00 -13.48
CA ALA A 73 18.56 -11.14 -14.64
C ALA A 73 19.81 -11.48 -15.50
N LEU A 74 19.72 -11.12 -16.78
CA LEU A 74 20.80 -11.23 -17.74
C LEU A 74 21.49 -9.87 -17.87
N ASN A 75 22.82 -9.85 -17.89
CA ASN A 75 23.62 -8.66 -18.17
C ASN A 75 23.65 -8.34 -19.69
N GLU A 76 24.40 -7.32 -20.09
CA GLU A 76 24.52 -6.90 -21.50
C GLU A 76 25.07 -8.02 -22.42
N ASP A 77 25.90 -8.90 -21.86
CA ASP A 77 26.50 -10.04 -22.55
C ASP A 77 25.62 -11.30 -22.54
N LYS A 78 24.37 -11.20 -22.04
CA LYS A 78 23.44 -12.33 -21.87
C LYS A 78 23.96 -13.42 -20.93
N GLU A 79 24.70 -13.01 -19.91
CA GLU A 79 25.22 -13.90 -18.88
C GLU A 79 24.66 -13.50 -17.51
N HIS A 80 24.76 -14.41 -16.54
CA HIS A 80 24.34 -14.16 -15.16
C HIS A 80 25.54 -13.84 -14.28
N GLU A 81 25.44 -12.72 -13.56
CA GLU A 81 26.41 -12.30 -12.54
C GLU A 81 25.64 -12.07 -11.26
N LEU A 82 25.89 -12.91 -10.26
CA LEU A 82 25.09 -12.97 -9.05
C LEU A 82 25.84 -12.33 -7.88
N GLU A 83 25.08 -11.78 -6.95
CA GLU A 83 25.59 -11.19 -5.72
C GLU A 83 24.77 -11.68 -4.52
N ALA A 84 25.43 -11.88 -3.39
CA ALA A 84 24.75 -12.17 -2.13
C ALA A 84 25.58 -11.71 -0.94
N ALA A 85 24.91 -11.34 0.15
CA ALA A 85 25.55 -11.04 1.42
C ALA A 85 24.72 -11.52 2.60
N ILE A 86 25.40 -11.83 3.69
CA ILE A 86 24.80 -12.27 4.95
C ILE A 86 25.53 -11.65 6.13
N VAL A 87 24.78 -11.25 7.15
CA VAL A 87 25.28 -10.62 8.38
C VAL A 87 24.70 -11.34 9.59
N ASP A 88 25.58 -11.82 10.48
CA ASP A 88 25.22 -12.31 11.81
C ASP A 88 25.37 -11.16 12.81
N GLY A 89 24.24 -10.60 13.26
CA GLY A 89 24.20 -9.46 14.16
C GLY A 89 24.79 -9.77 15.53
N ALA A 90 24.69 -11.03 15.99
CA ALA A 90 25.22 -11.45 17.29
C ALA A 90 26.75 -11.45 17.32
N SER A 91 27.42 -11.88 16.24
CA SER A 91 28.88 -11.87 16.15
C SER A 91 29.43 -10.65 15.41
N ARG A 92 28.56 -9.82 14.81
CA ARG A 92 28.88 -8.75 13.86
C ARG A 92 29.76 -9.21 12.68
N LYS A 93 29.71 -10.50 12.36
CA LYS A 93 30.43 -11.05 11.21
C LYS A 93 29.56 -10.88 9.98
N ASN A 94 30.21 -10.63 8.85
CA ASN A 94 29.55 -10.57 7.56
C ASN A 94 30.37 -11.33 6.52
N GLY A 95 29.66 -11.83 5.52
CA GLY A 95 30.25 -12.47 4.35
C GLY A 95 29.49 -12.06 3.11
N ALA A 96 30.21 -11.77 2.04
CA ALA A 96 29.63 -11.34 0.78
C ALA A 96 30.37 -11.96 -0.41
N VAL A 97 29.62 -12.15 -1.49
CA VAL A 97 30.13 -12.52 -2.80
C VAL A 97 29.51 -11.63 -3.89
N ALA A 98 30.27 -11.30 -4.91
CA ALA A 98 29.77 -10.55 -6.07
C ALA A 98 30.35 -11.09 -7.38
N CYS A 99 29.65 -10.84 -8.49
CA CYS A 99 30.01 -11.33 -9.82
C CYS A 99 30.26 -12.84 -9.87
N VAL A 100 29.56 -13.63 -9.03
CA VAL A 100 29.67 -15.09 -9.07
C VAL A 100 28.84 -15.65 -10.21
N ARG A 101 29.35 -16.68 -10.87
CA ARG A 101 28.80 -17.17 -12.13
C ARG A 101 28.45 -18.65 -12.11
N ALA A 102 28.88 -19.37 -11.07
CA ALA A 102 28.75 -20.81 -11.00
C ALA A 102 28.21 -21.34 -9.65
N ALA A 103 28.36 -20.62 -8.53
CA ALA A 103 27.77 -21.05 -7.26
C ALA A 103 26.24 -21.14 -7.38
N LYS A 104 25.65 -22.35 -7.24
CA LYS A 104 24.20 -22.56 -7.42
C LYS A 104 23.35 -21.71 -6.49
N HIS A 105 23.85 -21.51 -5.27
CA HIS A 105 23.27 -20.67 -4.23
C HIS A 105 24.30 -19.63 -3.78
N PRO A 106 24.31 -18.42 -4.38
CA PRO A 106 25.20 -17.34 -3.97
C PRO A 106 25.17 -17.06 -2.47
N ILE A 107 24.01 -17.17 -1.80
CA ILE A 107 23.93 -16.97 -0.35
C ILE A 107 24.71 -18.00 0.46
N HIS A 108 24.82 -19.25 -0.02
CA HIS A 108 25.67 -20.26 0.62
C HIS A 108 27.16 -19.91 0.47
N ALA A 109 27.56 -19.35 -0.68
CA ALA A 109 28.92 -18.86 -0.87
C ALA A 109 29.21 -17.67 0.07
N ALA A 110 28.26 -16.74 0.21
CA ALA A 110 28.36 -15.64 1.18
C ALA A 110 28.47 -16.16 2.63
N ARG A 111 27.71 -17.19 3.01
CA ARG A 111 27.85 -17.84 4.32
C ARG A 111 29.23 -18.47 4.50
N ALA A 112 29.73 -19.20 3.51
CA ALA A 112 31.05 -19.81 3.59
C ALA A 112 32.15 -18.76 3.82
N VAL A 113 31.99 -17.56 3.23
CA VAL A 113 32.86 -16.41 3.50
C VAL A 113 32.74 -15.96 4.96
N LEU A 114 31.53 -15.79 5.48
CA LEU A 114 31.27 -15.41 6.88
C LEU A 114 31.90 -16.40 7.88
N ASP A 115 31.78 -17.70 7.62
CA ASP A 115 32.18 -18.75 8.56
C ASP A 115 33.71 -18.98 8.61
N GLY A 116 34.40 -18.85 7.47
CA GLY A 116 35.79 -19.35 7.36
C GLY A 116 36.75 -18.57 6.47
N ALA A 117 36.30 -17.55 5.72
CA ALA A 117 37.23 -16.78 4.90
C ALA A 117 38.03 -15.78 5.73
N ARG A 118 39.25 -15.46 5.26
CA ARG A 118 40.06 -14.38 5.84
C ARG A 118 39.49 -13.00 5.49
N GLN A 119 38.88 -12.88 4.32
CA GLN A 119 38.24 -11.66 3.82
C GLN A 119 36.74 -11.75 4.04
N ILE A 120 36.09 -10.58 4.18
CA ILE A 120 34.63 -10.48 4.33
C ILE A 120 33.88 -10.41 3.00
N PHE A 121 34.61 -10.16 1.90
CA PHE A 121 34.02 -9.97 0.57
C PHE A 121 34.93 -10.58 -0.49
N LEU A 122 34.40 -11.52 -1.28
CA LEU A 122 35.08 -12.13 -2.42
C LEU A 122 34.34 -11.80 -3.72
N VAL A 123 35.06 -11.64 -4.82
CA VAL A 123 34.47 -11.19 -6.09
C VAL A 123 34.92 -12.08 -7.26
N GLY A 124 34.01 -12.33 -8.19
CA GLY A 124 34.30 -12.97 -9.46
C GLY A 124 34.77 -14.42 -9.32
N PRO A 125 35.69 -14.86 -10.20
CA PRO A 125 36.21 -16.22 -10.18
C PRO A 125 36.85 -16.65 -8.84
N ALA A 126 37.36 -15.71 -8.05
CA ALA A 126 37.91 -16.02 -6.73
C ALA A 126 36.84 -16.48 -5.73
N ALA A 127 35.64 -15.88 -5.81
CA ALA A 127 34.50 -16.30 -5.00
C ALA A 127 33.96 -17.67 -5.44
N ASP A 128 33.82 -17.93 -6.74
CA ASP A 128 33.41 -19.25 -7.26
C ASP A 128 34.45 -20.34 -6.90
N HIS A 129 35.74 -20.02 -6.96
CA HIS A 129 36.80 -20.96 -6.56
C HIS A 129 36.72 -21.30 -5.07
N PHE A 130 36.55 -20.28 -4.22
CA PHE A 130 36.38 -20.49 -2.78
C PHE A 130 35.11 -21.29 -2.46
N ALA A 131 33.99 -21.02 -3.15
CA ALA A 131 32.76 -21.79 -3.02
C ALA A 131 32.97 -23.26 -3.39
N SER A 132 33.68 -23.54 -4.48
CA SER A 132 34.02 -24.92 -4.87
C SER A 132 34.92 -25.62 -3.85
N GLN A 133 35.91 -24.94 -3.29
CA GLN A 133 36.81 -25.50 -2.26
C GLN A 133 36.09 -25.84 -0.95
N THR A 134 35.00 -25.14 -0.64
CA THR A 134 34.15 -25.40 0.53
C THR A 134 33.11 -26.48 0.27
N GLY A 135 33.12 -27.11 -0.92
CA GLY A 135 32.24 -28.22 -1.27
C GLY A 135 30.84 -27.80 -1.71
N LEU A 136 30.63 -26.53 -2.03
CA LEU A 136 29.35 -26.05 -2.55
C LEU A 136 29.10 -26.56 -3.98
N GLU A 137 27.82 -26.77 -4.30
CA GLU A 137 27.40 -27.19 -5.64
C GLU A 137 27.64 -26.05 -6.65
N MET A 138 28.43 -26.35 -7.68
CA MET A 138 28.70 -25.45 -8.78
C MET A 138 27.90 -25.90 -10.01
N VAL A 139 27.25 -24.97 -10.69
CA VAL A 139 26.41 -25.19 -11.87
C VAL A 139 26.91 -24.37 -13.07
N PRO A 140 26.65 -24.80 -14.31
CA PRO A 140 26.89 -23.96 -15.48
C PRO A 140 26.04 -22.69 -15.41
N ASN A 141 26.54 -21.56 -15.94
CA ASN A 141 25.83 -20.27 -15.91
C ASN A 141 24.41 -20.35 -16.52
N ALA A 142 24.23 -21.17 -17.57
CA ALA A 142 22.94 -21.40 -18.22
C ALA A 142 21.86 -22.03 -17.30
N TYR A 143 22.24 -22.59 -16.15
CA TYR A 143 21.28 -23.07 -15.13
C TYR A 143 20.36 -21.96 -14.63
N PHE A 144 20.89 -20.72 -14.54
CA PHE A 144 20.15 -19.59 -13.99
C PHE A 144 19.12 -19.01 -14.98
N THR A 145 19.22 -19.36 -16.26
CA THR A 145 18.38 -18.82 -17.32
C THR A 145 16.98 -19.44 -17.30
N THR A 146 15.95 -18.59 -17.40
CA THR A 146 14.54 -18.98 -17.55
C THR A 146 13.96 -18.34 -18.80
N GLU A 147 12.87 -18.90 -19.34
CA GLU A 147 12.25 -18.35 -20.55
C GLU A 147 11.69 -16.94 -20.32
N THR A 148 11.10 -16.70 -19.14
CA THR A 148 10.65 -15.38 -18.72
C THR A 148 11.78 -14.36 -18.71
N ARG A 149 12.97 -14.70 -18.16
CA ARG A 149 14.10 -13.76 -18.10
C ARG A 149 14.72 -13.48 -19.46
N LYS A 150 14.74 -14.47 -20.37
CA LYS A 150 15.13 -14.23 -21.78
C LYS A 150 14.19 -13.22 -22.43
N SER A 151 12.88 -13.45 -22.32
CA SER A 151 11.86 -12.56 -22.89
C SER A 151 11.93 -11.13 -22.32
N HIS A 152 12.17 -10.99 -21.01
CA HIS A 152 12.39 -9.70 -20.36
C HIS A 152 13.63 -8.98 -20.91
N TRP A 153 14.75 -9.68 -21.07
CA TRP A 153 15.97 -9.11 -21.63
C TRP A 153 15.78 -8.67 -23.08
N GLU A 154 15.16 -9.49 -23.93
CA GLU A 154 14.89 -9.16 -25.33
C GLU A 154 14.00 -7.92 -25.47
N THR A 155 12.95 -7.84 -24.64
CA THR A 155 12.04 -6.69 -24.61
C THR A 155 12.76 -5.41 -24.16
N ARG A 156 13.65 -5.51 -23.16
CA ARG A 156 14.46 -4.38 -22.68
C ARG A 156 15.42 -3.89 -23.76
N SER A 157 16.17 -4.81 -24.39
CA SER A 157 17.14 -4.51 -25.44
C SER A 157 16.48 -3.84 -26.66
N ALA A 158 15.24 -4.19 -26.98
CA ALA A 158 14.49 -3.55 -28.06
C ALA A 158 14.02 -2.11 -27.73
N LYS A 159 13.85 -1.76 -26.45
CA LYS A 159 13.26 -0.47 -26.03
C LYS A 159 14.26 0.63 -25.67
N CYS A 160 15.58 0.36 -25.63
CA CYS A 160 16.62 1.34 -25.21
C CYS A 160 16.24 2.16 -23.95
N SER A 161 15.52 1.56 -22.99
CA SER A 161 15.14 2.24 -21.76
C SER A 161 16.24 2.09 -20.69
N PRO A 162 16.81 3.19 -20.16
CA PRO A 162 17.92 3.15 -19.23
C PRO A 162 17.53 2.79 -17.78
N ILE A 163 16.23 2.69 -17.45
CA ILE A 163 15.77 2.41 -16.08
C ILE A 163 14.97 1.11 -16.10
N SER A 164 15.54 0.04 -15.56
CA SER A 164 14.85 -1.24 -15.39
C SER A 164 13.71 -1.09 -14.38
N GLN A 165 12.51 -1.48 -14.81
CA GLN A 165 11.31 -1.45 -13.97
C GLN A 165 11.23 -2.62 -12.97
N ASP A 166 12.14 -3.60 -13.07
CA ASP A 166 12.18 -4.83 -12.26
C ASP A 166 13.51 -4.92 -11.48
N LEU A 167 13.70 -4.00 -10.54
CA LEU A 167 14.86 -3.92 -9.64
C LEU A 167 14.62 -4.77 -8.39
N GLU A 168 14.56 -6.07 -8.64
CA GLU A 168 14.17 -7.05 -7.64
C GLU A 168 15.41 -7.62 -6.95
N THR A 169 15.53 -7.39 -5.65
CA THR A 169 16.42 -8.15 -4.77
C THR A 169 15.54 -9.04 -3.89
N VAL A 170 16.00 -10.22 -3.54
CA VAL A 170 15.36 -11.02 -2.50
C VAL A 170 16.11 -10.86 -1.19
N GLY A 171 15.39 -10.86 -0.07
CA GLY A 171 16.00 -10.63 1.23
C GLY A 171 15.21 -11.20 2.39
N ALA A 172 15.90 -11.45 3.49
CA ALA A 172 15.33 -12.01 4.71
C ALA A 172 15.98 -11.37 5.95
N VAL A 173 15.16 -11.10 6.97
CA VAL A 173 15.63 -10.76 8.32
C VAL A 173 14.85 -11.56 9.36
N ALA A 174 15.53 -11.97 10.43
CA ALA A 174 14.94 -12.78 11.48
C ALA A 174 15.54 -12.47 12.85
N PRO A 175 14.72 -12.41 13.92
CA PRO A 175 15.12 -12.71 15.28
C PRO A 175 14.93 -14.20 15.59
N ASP A 176 15.93 -14.81 16.24
CA ASP A 176 15.83 -16.16 16.78
C ASP A 176 15.47 -16.21 18.26
N VAL A 177 15.18 -17.42 18.76
CA VAL A 177 14.81 -17.67 20.16
C VAL A 177 15.92 -17.34 21.17
N HIS A 178 17.16 -17.17 20.70
CA HIS A 178 18.33 -16.84 21.51
C HIS A 178 18.57 -15.34 21.59
N GLY A 179 17.75 -14.52 20.91
CA GLY A 179 17.90 -13.07 20.81
C GLY A 179 18.88 -12.63 19.72
N GLY A 180 19.34 -13.54 18.86
CA GLY A 180 20.18 -13.21 17.72
C GLY A 180 19.37 -12.60 16.58
N LEU A 181 19.93 -11.58 15.93
CA LEU A 181 19.41 -10.98 14.71
C LEU A 181 20.30 -11.31 13.52
N ALA A 182 19.73 -11.56 12.36
CA ALA A 182 20.47 -11.75 11.12
C ALA A 182 19.76 -11.16 9.92
N ALA A 183 20.53 -10.82 8.90
CA ALA A 183 20.06 -10.30 7.62
C ALA A 183 20.79 -11.00 6.47
N ALA A 184 20.06 -11.34 5.41
CA ALA A 184 20.60 -11.94 4.19
C ALA A 184 19.89 -11.39 2.96
N GLY A 185 20.61 -11.25 1.85
CA GLY A 185 20.02 -10.89 0.56
C GLY A 185 20.81 -11.44 -0.63
N SER A 186 20.11 -11.58 -1.76
CA SER A 186 20.65 -12.10 -3.02
C SER A 186 19.99 -11.42 -4.21
N THR A 187 20.76 -11.24 -5.29
CA THR A 187 20.28 -10.58 -6.53
C THR A 187 21.04 -11.08 -7.76
N GLY A 188 20.37 -11.02 -8.92
CA GLY A 188 20.94 -11.24 -10.25
C GLY A 188 21.45 -9.97 -10.96
N GLY A 189 21.55 -8.84 -10.25
CA GLY A 189 21.99 -7.55 -10.80
C GLY A 189 22.65 -6.66 -9.74
N MET A 190 22.82 -5.35 -10.03
CA MET A 190 23.71 -4.48 -9.24
C MET A 190 23.34 -4.33 -7.75
N THR A 191 24.33 -4.67 -6.93
CA THR A 191 24.61 -4.33 -5.52
C THR A 191 23.81 -5.00 -4.40
N GLY A 192 24.51 -5.85 -3.62
CA GLY A 192 24.26 -6.20 -2.22
C GLY A 192 24.38 -5.04 -1.21
N ALA A 193 24.08 -3.81 -1.63
CA ALA A 193 24.01 -2.65 -0.75
C ALA A 193 22.64 -2.62 -0.05
N GLY A 194 22.64 -2.27 1.24
CA GLY A 194 21.39 -2.19 2.00
C GLY A 194 21.09 -3.39 2.90
N ILE A 195 22.07 -4.25 3.18
CA ILE A 195 21.96 -5.33 4.17
C ILE A 195 22.73 -4.92 5.43
N PHE A 196 22.12 -5.05 6.61
CA PHE A 196 22.76 -4.77 7.89
C PHE A 196 22.11 -5.59 9.01
N ALA A 197 22.92 -6.06 9.96
CA ALA A 197 22.43 -6.61 11.22
C ALA A 197 23.42 -6.33 12.36
N ASP A 198 22.88 -5.98 13.53
CA ASP A 198 23.58 -5.92 14.81
C ASP A 198 22.69 -6.46 15.95
N GLU A 199 23.01 -6.15 17.21
CA GLU A 199 22.23 -6.59 18.37
C GLU A 199 20.87 -5.85 18.50
N GLU A 200 20.68 -4.74 17.78
CA GLU A 200 19.48 -3.90 17.89
C GLU A 200 18.55 -4.00 16.69
N VAL A 201 19.08 -4.19 15.47
CA VAL A 201 18.30 -4.19 14.24
C VAL A 201 18.91 -5.07 13.15
N ALA A 202 18.06 -5.76 12.41
CA ALA A 202 18.37 -6.39 11.13
C ALA A 202 17.49 -5.81 10.03
N LEU A 203 18.06 -5.52 8.86
CA LEU A 203 17.35 -4.93 7.73
C LEU A 203 17.94 -5.36 6.38
N VAL A 204 17.08 -5.39 5.36
CA VAL A 204 17.46 -5.58 3.95
C VAL A 204 16.66 -4.62 3.07
N CYS A 205 17.34 -3.98 2.12
CA CYS A 205 16.73 -3.07 1.13
C CYS A 205 16.50 -3.75 -0.24
N SER A 206 15.59 -3.16 -1.03
CA SER A 206 15.41 -3.45 -2.46
C SER A 206 15.21 -2.15 -3.24
N GLY A 207 15.63 -2.10 -4.50
CA GLY A 207 15.47 -0.94 -5.39
C GLY A 207 16.73 -0.68 -6.22
N VAL A 208 16.96 0.58 -6.63
CA VAL A 208 18.20 0.97 -7.33
C VAL A 208 19.38 0.89 -6.37
N GLY A 209 20.27 -0.09 -6.58
CA GLY A 209 21.37 -0.41 -5.67
C GLY A 209 22.40 0.71 -5.51
N GLU A 210 22.71 1.44 -6.57
CA GLU A 210 23.63 2.59 -6.56
C GLU A 210 23.11 3.72 -5.67
N ASP A 211 21.81 3.98 -5.72
CA ASP A 211 21.16 4.98 -4.88
C ASP A 211 21.09 4.53 -3.42
N ILE A 212 20.80 3.24 -3.18
CA ILE A 212 20.80 2.65 -1.83
C ILE A 212 22.20 2.74 -1.21
N GLN A 213 23.24 2.41 -1.97
CA GLN A 213 24.63 2.44 -1.52
C GLN A 213 25.13 3.87 -1.29
N SER A 214 24.98 4.75 -2.29
CA SER A 214 25.45 6.13 -2.24
C SER A 214 24.74 6.94 -1.14
N PHE A 215 23.47 6.61 -0.85
CA PHE A 215 22.76 7.20 0.29
C PHE A 215 23.04 6.49 1.61
N SER A 216 23.65 5.30 1.62
CA SER A 216 23.93 4.49 2.81
C SER A 216 22.67 4.21 3.64
N VAL A 217 21.59 3.78 2.98
CA VAL A 217 20.26 3.60 3.58
C VAL A 217 20.33 2.75 4.85
N ALA A 218 20.91 1.55 4.76
CA ALA A 218 21.03 0.61 5.88
C ALA A 218 21.71 1.22 7.11
N ALA A 219 22.90 1.80 6.93
CA ALA A 219 23.67 2.39 8.02
C ALA A 219 22.94 3.58 8.68
N LYS A 220 22.23 4.40 7.89
CA LYS A 220 21.44 5.52 8.43
C LYS A 220 20.22 5.05 9.21
N VAL A 221 19.55 3.98 8.77
CA VAL A 221 18.44 3.38 9.52
C VAL A 221 18.94 2.84 10.85
N ALA A 222 20.03 2.06 10.83
CA ALA A 222 20.63 1.52 12.05
C ALA A 222 21.02 2.63 13.04
N ALA A 223 21.67 3.68 12.57
CA ALA A 223 22.04 4.82 13.41
C ALA A 223 20.82 5.57 13.98
N LEU A 224 19.76 5.79 13.20
CA LEU A 224 18.55 6.47 13.68
C LEU A 224 17.74 5.62 14.65
N LYS A 225 17.69 4.29 14.44
CA LYS A 225 16.97 3.35 15.31
C LYS A 225 17.42 3.43 16.77
N GLN A 226 18.67 3.80 17.01
CA GLN A 226 19.21 4.02 18.36
C GLN A 226 18.51 5.17 19.11
N THR A 227 17.82 6.07 18.40
CA THR A 227 17.23 7.29 18.96
C THR A 227 15.73 7.40 18.78
N ILE A 228 15.15 6.70 17.79
CA ILE A 228 13.73 6.75 17.44
C ILE A 228 13.17 5.36 17.09
N PRO A 229 11.85 5.15 17.13
CA PRO A 229 11.24 3.87 16.76
C PRO A 229 11.59 3.42 15.33
N LEU A 230 11.61 2.10 15.09
CA LEU A 230 12.08 1.52 13.82
C LEU A 230 11.31 2.05 12.62
N ASP A 231 9.98 2.05 12.71
CA ASP A 231 9.11 2.50 11.62
C ASP A 231 9.41 3.96 11.20
N HIS A 232 9.67 4.82 12.19
CA HIS A 232 10.05 6.21 11.95
C HIS A 232 11.43 6.32 11.30
N ALA A 233 12.42 5.55 11.77
CA ALA A 233 13.77 5.54 11.19
C ALA A 233 13.74 5.10 9.73
N THR A 234 13.09 3.98 9.42
CA THR A 234 12.95 3.47 8.05
C THR A 234 12.22 4.45 7.14
N ARG A 235 11.10 5.02 7.60
CA ARG A 235 10.29 5.98 6.84
C ARG A 235 11.08 7.23 6.50
N GLN A 236 11.77 7.79 7.49
CA GLN A 236 12.55 9.02 7.34
C GLN A 236 13.73 8.84 6.37
N VAL A 237 14.45 7.71 6.44
CA VAL A 237 15.60 7.47 5.56
C VAL A 237 15.15 7.27 4.11
N ILE A 238 14.10 6.49 3.87
CA ILE A 238 13.61 6.28 2.50
C ILE A 238 13.07 7.58 1.92
N LEU A 239 12.30 8.38 2.68
CA LEU A 239 11.82 9.69 2.22
C LEU A 239 12.98 10.60 1.79
N ARG A 240 14.02 10.73 2.62
CA ARG A 240 15.20 11.54 2.28
C ARG A 240 15.99 10.98 1.08
N LYS A 241 16.00 9.66 0.91
CA LYS A 241 16.63 9.01 -0.25
C LYS A 241 15.88 9.41 -1.52
N VAL A 242 14.55 9.25 -1.56
CA VAL A 242 13.75 9.55 -2.75
C VAL A 242 13.63 11.04 -3.07
N GLU A 243 13.78 11.91 -2.07
CA GLU A 243 13.92 13.35 -2.27
C GLU A 243 15.22 13.70 -3.01
N ARG A 244 16.30 12.94 -2.76
CA ARG A 244 17.61 13.17 -3.39
C ARG A 244 17.71 12.49 -4.75
N THR A 245 17.26 11.25 -4.87
CA THR A 245 17.21 10.49 -6.11
C THR A 245 15.85 9.78 -6.22
N PRO A 246 14.95 10.20 -7.13
CA PRO A 246 13.53 9.81 -7.15
C PRO A 246 13.31 8.41 -7.75
N THR A 247 14.13 7.45 -7.34
CA THR A 247 14.07 6.05 -7.74
C THR A 247 13.49 5.19 -6.61
N ALA A 248 12.81 4.10 -6.97
CA ALA A 248 12.19 3.19 -6.01
C ALA A 248 13.20 2.67 -4.97
N CYS A 249 12.72 2.55 -3.73
CA CYS A 249 13.48 2.06 -2.60
C CYS A 249 12.51 1.46 -1.58
N ALA A 250 12.78 0.25 -1.16
CA ALA A 250 12.03 -0.45 -0.13
C ALA A 250 12.96 -1.07 0.91
N ILE A 251 12.42 -1.34 2.10
CA ILE A 251 13.13 -1.96 3.21
C ILE A 251 12.18 -2.86 3.99
N ILE A 252 12.69 -4.03 4.39
CA ILE A 252 12.16 -4.77 5.53
C ILE A 252 13.16 -4.64 6.67
N ALA A 253 12.67 -4.48 7.89
CA ALA A 253 13.51 -4.43 9.08
C ALA A 253 12.81 -5.07 10.28
N ILE A 254 13.61 -5.61 11.19
CA ILE A 254 13.17 -6.08 12.51
C ILE A 254 14.13 -5.57 13.56
N ASP A 255 13.61 -5.13 14.71
CA ASP A 255 14.44 -4.79 15.85
C ASP A 255 14.47 -5.89 16.93
N SER A 256 15.36 -5.73 17.91
CA SER A 256 15.52 -6.66 19.03
C SER A 256 14.28 -6.80 19.93
N SER A 257 13.31 -5.89 19.82
CA SER A 257 12.00 -5.99 20.45
C SER A 257 10.96 -6.73 19.60
N GLY A 258 11.36 -7.24 18.44
CA GLY A 258 10.47 -7.89 17.47
C GLY A 258 9.56 -6.92 16.72
N GLN A 259 9.81 -5.61 16.78
CA GLN A 259 9.06 -4.65 15.97
C GLN A 259 9.48 -4.82 14.50
N ILE A 260 8.51 -5.13 13.64
CA ILE A 260 8.68 -5.16 12.19
C ILE A 260 8.44 -3.76 11.63
N SER A 261 9.25 -3.36 10.66
CA SER A 261 8.98 -2.24 9.77
C SER A 261 9.07 -2.67 8.32
N VAL A 262 8.09 -2.25 7.52
CA VAL A 262 8.06 -2.44 6.08
C VAL A 262 7.76 -1.09 5.45
N GLN A 263 8.67 -0.60 4.62
CA GLN A 263 8.50 0.69 3.94
C GLN A 263 8.89 0.56 2.48
N SER A 264 8.12 1.18 1.59
CA SER A 264 8.38 1.20 0.15
C SER A 264 7.96 2.52 -0.47
N SER A 265 8.86 3.12 -1.24
CA SER A 265 8.52 4.18 -2.20
C SER A 265 8.11 3.64 -3.56
N GLY A 266 8.35 2.36 -3.85
CA GLY A 266 7.87 1.73 -5.08
C GLY A 266 6.36 1.55 -5.07
N ARG A 267 5.78 1.34 -6.25
CA ARG A 267 4.35 1.06 -6.42
C ARG A 267 3.93 -0.21 -5.69
N ALA A 268 4.76 -1.25 -5.79
CA ALA A 268 4.53 -2.55 -5.17
C ALA A 268 5.78 -3.05 -4.45
N PHE A 269 5.55 -3.78 -3.36
CA PHE A 269 6.59 -4.46 -2.60
C PHE A 269 6.07 -5.82 -2.12
N LEU A 270 6.62 -6.89 -2.66
CA LEU A 270 6.23 -8.25 -2.27
C LEU A 270 6.95 -8.64 -0.99
N VAL A 271 6.19 -8.90 0.07
CA VAL A 271 6.73 -9.35 1.35
C VAL A 271 5.95 -10.56 1.86
N ALA A 272 6.62 -11.36 2.69
CA ALA A 272 5.94 -12.32 3.54
C ALA A 272 6.55 -12.30 4.93
N SER A 273 5.71 -12.47 5.94
CA SER A 273 6.18 -12.50 7.31
C SER A 273 5.44 -13.54 8.14
N CYS A 274 6.09 -13.96 9.21
CA CYS A 274 5.44 -14.71 10.27
C CYS A 274 6.16 -14.43 11.59
N THR A 275 5.43 -14.60 12.69
CA THR A 275 5.98 -14.45 14.04
C THR A 275 5.61 -15.68 14.87
N SER A 276 6.16 -15.83 16.07
CA SER A 276 5.72 -16.90 16.98
C SER A 276 4.21 -16.83 17.28
N SER A 277 3.59 -15.65 17.20
CA SER A 277 2.17 -15.42 17.45
C SER A 277 1.29 -15.31 16.19
N SER A 278 1.87 -15.04 15.02
CA SER A 278 1.12 -14.85 13.76
C SER A 278 1.39 -15.97 12.76
N SER A 279 0.38 -16.33 11.98
CA SER A 279 0.52 -17.24 10.84
C SER A 279 1.36 -16.60 9.73
N ALA A 280 1.82 -17.43 8.80
CA ALA A 280 2.45 -16.96 7.57
C ALA A 280 1.47 -16.12 6.76
N ALA A 281 1.93 -14.93 6.36
CA ALA A 281 1.17 -14.04 5.50
C ALA A 281 2.10 -13.39 4.48
N ALA A 282 1.97 -13.81 3.22
CA ALA A 282 2.46 -13.12 2.06
C ALA A 282 1.45 -12.04 1.64
N SER A 283 1.95 -10.90 1.20
CA SER A 283 1.13 -9.80 0.72
C SER A 283 1.93 -8.90 -0.22
N VAL A 284 1.25 -8.35 -1.23
CA VAL A 284 1.77 -7.21 -1.97
C VAL A 284 1.41 -5.93 -1.24
N ILE A 285 2.44 -5.22 -0.76
CA ILE A 285 2.28 -3.93 -0.09
C ILE A 285 2.41 -2.83 -1.15
N GLY A 286 1.38 -2.00 -1.27
CA GLY A 286 1.43 -0.78 -2.06
C GLY A 286 2.42 0.24 -1.47
N THR A 287 2.68 1.35 -2.15
CA THR A 287 3.58 2.39 -1.61
C THR A 287 3.18 2.81 -0.20
N THR A 288 4.13 2.74 0.75
CA THR A 288 3.94 3.24 2.12
C THR A 288 4.28 4.73 2.22
N LEU A 289 4.86 5.29 1.15
CA LEU A 289 5.28 6.67 0.97
C LEU A 289 4.51 7.30 -0.20
N PRO A 290 3.20 7.52 -0.05
CA PRO A 290 2.33 8.01 -1.13
C PRO A 290 2.67 9.45 -1.57
N LEU A 291 3.36 10.21 -0.71
CA LEU A 291 3.77 11.58 -0.95
C LEU A 291 5.25 11.77 -0.69
N PHE A 292 5.92 12.39 -1.66
CA PHE A 292 7.27 12.90 -1.50
C PHE A 292 7.23 14.38 -1.14
N SER A 293 8.24 14.87 -0.43
CA SER A 293 8.24 16.25 0.07
C SER A 293 8.17 17.28 -1.05
N GLN A 294 8.82 17.03 -2.20
CA GLN A 294 8.76 17.91 -3.37
C GLN A 294 7.34 18.07 -3.94
N HIS A 295 6.50 17.03 -3.84
CA HIS A 295 5.11 17.03 -4.32
C HIS A 295 4.11 17.50 -3.26
N THR A 296 4.57 17.76 -2.04
CA THR A 296 3.73 18.19 -0.91
C THR A 296 3.52 19.70 -0.95
N PHE A 297 2.28 20.17 -0.87
CA PHE A 297 1.97 21.60 -0.81
C PHE A 297 1.33 22.06 0.49
N TYR A 298 0.84 21.13 1.32
CA TYR A 298 0.25 21.44 2.62
C TYR A 298 0.63 20.40 3.67
N ARG A 299 0.83 20.82 4.92
CA ARG A 299 1.07 19.93 6.05
C ARG A 299 0.51 20.55 7.32
N ASP A 300 -0.21 19.76 8.10
CA ASP A 300 -0.56 20.07 9.48
C ASP A 300 -0.27 18.84 10.39
N PRO A 301 -0.57 18.89 11.70
CA PRO A 301 -0.36 17.74 12.58
C PRO A 301 -1.17 16.48 12.24
N LEU A 302 -2.23 16.58 11.41
CA LEU A 302 -3.10 15.48 11.03
C LEU A 302 -2.79 14.93 9.64
N LEU A 303 -2.47 15.81 8.69
CA LEU A 303 -2.44 15.54 7.25
C LEU A 303 -1.16 16.08 6.61
N THR A 304 -0.59 15.30 5.70
CA THR A 304 0.36 15.77 4.69
C THR A 304 -0.30 15.66 3.34
N VAL A 305 -0.40 16.75 2.57
CA VAL A 305 -1.21 16.81 1.34
C VAL A 305 -0.36 17.26 0.16
N GLY A 306 -0.49 16.55 -0.95
CA GLY A 306 0.30 16.78 -2.15
C GLY A 306 -0.26 16.06 -3.38
N PHE A 307 0.39 16.27 -4.52
CA PHE A 307 0.03 15.57 -5.75
C PHE A 307 0.53 14.12 -5.72
N THR A 308 -0.35 13.19 -6.12
CA THR A 308 0.04 11.77 -6.20
C THR A 308 0.91 11.50 -7.42
N ARG A 309 1.82 10.54 -7.29
CA ARG A 309 2.57 9.99 -8.42
C ARG A 309 1.76 8.99 -9.24
N TYR A 310 0.61 8.54 -8.74
CA TYR A 310 -0.24 7.54 -9.40
C TYR A 310 -1.66 8.07 -9.61
N PRO A 311 -1.83 9.19 -10.35
CA PRO A 311 -3.14 9.79 -10.57
C PRO A 311 -4.01 8.90 -11.47
N THR A 312 -5.31 8.85 -11.21
CA THR A 312 -6.35 8.34 -12.12
C THR A 312 -6.97 9.45 -12.95
N THR A 313 -6.82 10.72 -12.53
CA THR A 313 -7.24 11.92 -13.27
C THR A 313 -6.20 13.05 -13.15
N PRO A 314 -6.18 14.03 -14.07
CA PRO A 314 -5.23 15.13 -14.01
C PRO A 314 -5.31 15.91 -12.68
N GLY A 315 -4.15 16.14 -12.06
CA GLY A 315 -4.06 16.94 -10.84
C GLY A 315 -4.64 16.31 -9.58
N GLN A 316 -4.88 14.99 -9.56
CA GLN A 316 -5.31 14.28 -8.35
C GLN A 316 -4.36 14.55 -7.17
N VAL A 317 -4.97 14.83 -6.02
CA VAL A 317 -4.30 15.13 -4.77
C VAL A 317 -4.57 14.01 -3.78
N VAL A 318 -3.58 13.68 -2.97
CA VAL A 318 -3.73 12.73 -1.87
C VAL A 318 -3.36 13.40 -0.55
N ALA A 319 -4.03 13.00 0.52
CA ALA A 319 -3.77 13.40 1.88
C ALA A 319 -3.33 12.17 2.69
N ALA A 320 -2.05 12.11 3.02
CA ALA A 320 -1.49 11.10 3.90
C ALA A 320 -1.80 11.44 5.36
N LEU A 321 -2.44 10.50 6.06
CA LEU A 321 -2.80 10.62 7.46
C LEU A 321 -1.58 10.42 8.37
N SER A 322 -1.53 11.16 9.47
CA SER A 322 -0.57 10.95 10.57
C SER A 322 -0.91 9.72 11.43
N GLU A 323 -2.18 9.30 11.42
CA GLU A 323 -2.68 8.09 12.09
C GLU A 323 -2.92 6.97 11.09
N VAL A 324 -3.28 5.78 11.59
CA VAL A 324 -3.43 4.57 10.77
C VAL A 324 -4.71 4.63 9.90
N ASP A 325 -5.81 5.16 10.44
CA ASP A 325 -7.14 5.18 9.81
C ASP A 325 -7.91 6.44 10.22
N LEU A 326 -8.59 7.08 9.27
CA LEU A 326 -9.43 8.27 9.45
C LEU A 326 -10.56 8.02 10.47
N PHE A 327 -11.21 6.86 10.42
CA PHE A 327 -12.29 6.47 11.33
C PHE A 327 -11.81 5.86 12.65
N SER A 328 -10.50 5.71 12.86
CA SER A 328 -9.90 5.38 14.16
C SER A 328 -9.60 6.63 15.01
N MET A 329 -9.59 7.81 14.38
CA MET A 329 -9.36 9.08 15.07
C MET A 329 -10.49 9.39 16.07
N SER A 330 -10.19 10.20 17.09
CA SER A 330 -11.27 10.83 17.88
C SER A 330 -12.18 11.67 16.97
N GLY A 331 -13.48 11.76 17.28
CA GLY A 331 -14.43 12.53 16.47
C GLY A 331 -14.03 13.99 16.21
N GLU A 332 -13.38 14.66 17.17
CA GLU A 332 -12.86 16.03 16.97
C GLU A 332 -11.76 16.08 15.90
N ARG A 333 -10.77 15.18 15.99
CA ARG A 333 -9.67 15.07 15.02
C ARG A 333 -10.18 14.68 13.63
N PHE A 334 -11.14 13.76 13.56
CA PHE A 334 -11.82 13.41 12.31
C PHE A 334 -12.47 14.63 11.66
N LEU A 335 -13.29 15.37 12.39
CA LEU A 335 -13.98 16.56 11.86
C LEU A 335 -12.99 17.65 11.44
N LYS A 336 -11.89 17.81 12.19
CA LYS A 336 -10.81 18.72 11.81
C LYS A 336 -10.15 18.29 10.50
N ALA A 337 -9.81 17.01 10.35
CA ALA A 337 -9.24 16.48 9.10
C ALA A 337 -10.19 16.69 7.91
N MET A 338 -11.48 16.38 8.06
CA MET A 338 -12.48 16.60 7.02
C MET A 338 -12.64 18.09 6.67
N SER A 339 -12.67 18.97 7.66
CA SER A 339 -12.71 20.42 7.43
C SER A 339 -11.48 20.91 6.64
N THR A 340 -10.29 20.41 6.96
CA THR A 340 -9.06 20.72 6.22
C THR A 340 -9.17 20.22 4.77
N LEU A 341 -9.61 18.98 4.56
CA LEU A 341 -9.81 18.40 3.22
C LEU A 341 -10.81 19.22 2.39
N ARG A 342 -11.91 19.68 3.00
CA ARG A 342 -12.88 20.59 2.36
C ARG A 342 -12.22 21.88 1.89
N GLY A 343 -11.49 22.57 2.77
CA GLY A 343 -10.81 23.82 2.43
C GLY A 343 -9.77 23.63 1.31
N LEU A 344 -8.99 22.56 1.38
CA LEU A 344 -8.00 22.24 0.34
C LEU A 344 -8.66 21.86 -0.98
N SER A 345 -9.83 21.20 -0.97
CA SER A 345 -10.55 20.89 -2.21
C SER A 345 -10.98 22.14 -2.98
N SER A 346 -11.41 23.19 -2.27
CA SER A 346 -11.75 24.49 -2.88
C SER A 346 -10.51 25.15 -3.50
N LEU A 347 -9.35 25.06 -2.83
CA LEU A 347 -8.08 25.55 -3.37
C LEU A 347 -7.65 24.77 -4.61
N VAL A 348 -7.74 23.44 -4.57
CA VAL A 348 -7.43 22.54 -5.71
C VAL A 348 -8.30 22.88 -6.90
N ASN A 349 -9.61 23.03 -6.69
CA ASN A 349 -10.53 23.40 -7.75
C ASN A 349 -10.18 24.76 -8.37
N ALA A 350 -9.87 25.77 -7.55
CA ALA A 350 -9.47 27.08 -8.04
C ALA A 350 -8.14 27.04 -8.83
N GLY A 351 -7.14 26.31 -8.34
CA GLY A 351 -5.82 26.21 -8.97
C GLY A 351 -5.84 25.41 -10.28
N LEU A 352 -6.65 24.36 -10.36
CA LEU A 352 -6.78 23.50 -11.55
C LEU A 352 -7.90 23.94 -12.50
N LYS A 353 -8.66 24.99 -12.15
CA LYS A 353 -9.82 25.48 -12.90
C LYS A 353 -10.91 24.42 -13.07
N THR A 354 -11.08 23.54 -12.08
CA THR A 354 -12.22 22.63 -11.98
C THR A 354 -13.31 23.25 -11.10
N HIS A 355 -14.56 22.81 -11.26
CA HIS A 355 -15.66 23.31 -10.44
C HIS A 355 -15.86 22.51 -9.15
N ARG A 356 -15.55 21.22 -9.19
CA ARG A 356 -15.86 20.25 -8.13
C ARG A 356 -14.72 19.24 -8.01
N SER A 357 -14.65 18.62 -6.84
CA SER A 357 -13.78 17.49 -6.54
C SER A 357 -14.60 16.38 -5.91
N ALA A 358 -14.23 15.14 -6.20
CA ALA A 358 -14.68 13.98 -5.46
C ALA A 358 -13.69 13.65 -4.32
N LEU A 359 -14.13 12.80 -3.40
CA LEU A 359 -13.28 12.21 -2.36
C LEU A 359 -13.38 10.69 -2.41
N SER A 360 -12.25 9.99 -2.34
CA SER A 360 -12.22 8.53 -2.17
C SER A 360 -11.30 8.12 -1.02
N TYR A 361 -11.73 7.10 -0.27
CA TYR A 361 -11.04 6.56 0.89
C TYR A 361 -11.36 5.08 1.04
N ASP A 362 -10.35 4.24 1.26
CA ASP A 362 -10.48 2.79 1.42
C ASP A 362 -10.30 2.30 2.87
N GLY A 363 -10.18 3.20 3.84
CA GLY A 363 -9.84 2.82 5.21
C GLY A 363 -8.34 2.76 5.51
N GLY A 364 -7.49 2.99 4.50
CA GLY A 364 -6.04 3.05 4.67
C GLY A 364 -5.53 4.37 5.25
N ARG A 365 -4.26 4.69 4.98
CA ARG A 365 -3.59 5.93 5.44
C ARG A 365 -3.71 7.10 4.47
N VAL A 366 -4.49 6.97 3.41
CA VAL A 366 -4.54 7.95 2.31
C VAL A 366 -5.97 8.26 1.94
N VAL A 367 -6.33 9.55 1.95
CA VAL A 367 -7.57 10.06 1.36
C VAL A 367 -7.24 10.73 0.04
N SER A 368 -7.98 10.45 -1.02
CA SER A 368 -7.81 11.13 -2.31
C SER A 368 -8.83 12.24 -2.49
N LEU A 369 -8.39 13.39 -2.99
CA LEU A 369 -9.22 14.40 -3.61
C LEU A 369 -9.03 14.31 -5.11
N VAL A 370 -10.11 14.03 -5.83
CA VAL A 370 -10.11 13.77 -7.27
C VAL A 370 -10.77 14.95 -7.97
N PRO A 371 -10.02 15.87 -8.58
CA PRO A 371 -10.59 16.97 -9.37
C PRO A 371 -11.35 16.39 -10.56
N LEU A 372 -12.55 16.92 -10.79
CA LEU A 372 -13.44 16.40 -11.81
C LEU A 372 -13.46 17.34 -13.01
N HIS A 373 -12.65 17.00 -14.01
CA HIS A 373 -12.49 17.77 -15.24
C HIS A 373 -13.71 17.63 -16.16
N VAL A 374 -13.95 18.66 -16.97
CA VAL A 374 -15.01 18.74 -18.01
C VAL A 374 -16.46 18.78 -17.49
N LEU A 375 -16.71 18.62 -16.19
CA LEU A 375 -18.01 18.84 -15.59
C LEU A 375 -18.31 20.35 -15.51
N SER A 376 -19.15 20.84 -16.42
CA SER A 376 -19.62 22.22 -16.44
C SER A 376 -20.60 22.50 -15.27
N LYS A 377 -20.95 23.78 -15.03
CA LYS A 377 -22.02 24.12 -14.05
C LYS A 377 -23.36 23.44 -14.37
N GLU A 378 -23.61 23.20 -15.65
CA GLU A 378 -24.74 22.42 -16.16
C GLU A 378 -24.21 21.01 -16.46
N TRP A 379 -24.57 20.04 -15.62
CA TRP A 379 -24.14 18.64 -15.77
C TRP A 379 -25.37 17.73 -15.72
N SER A 380 -25.28 16.60 -16.43
CA SER A 380 -26.26 15.51 -16.36
C SER A 380 -25.65 14.32 -15.64
N PRO A 381 -26.44 13.51 -14.92
CA PRO A 381 -25.96 12.29 -14.30
C PRO A 381 -25.16 11.40 -15.24
N ILE A 382 -23.97 10.98 -14.78
CA ILE A 382 -23.09 10.04 -15.46
C ILE A 382 -23.04 8.81 -14.58
N ALA A 383 -23.64 7.73 -15.06
CA ALA A 383 -23.58 6.42 -14.42
C ALA A 383 -22.72 5.49 -15.27
N HIS A 384 -21.88 4.70 -14.61
CA HIS A 384 -21.10 3.66 -15.28
C HIS A 384 -21.95 2.37 -15.42
N GLU A 385 -21.89 1.71 -16.57
CA GLU A 385 -22.70 0.51 -16.84
C GLU A 385 -22.12 -0.76 -16.21
N ASP A 386 -20.79 -0.87 -16.13
CA ASP A 386 -20.14 -2.05 -15.55
C ASP A 386 -20.51 -2.22 -14.07
N LEU A 387 -20.91 -3.46 -13.76
CA LEU A 387 -21.14 -3.89 -12.39
C LEU A 387 -19.90 -4.56 -11.83
N GLU A 388 -19.66 -4.33 -10.55
CA GLU A 388 -18.54 -4.93 -9.82
C GLU A 388 -19.03 -5.47 -8.48
N TYR A 389 -18.53 -6.63 -8.06
CA TYR A 389 -18.88 -7.20 -6.76
C TYR A 389 -17.70 -7.98 -6.19
N HIS A 390 -17.37 -7.69 -4.95
CA HIS A 390 -16.38 -8.42 -4.17
C HIS A 390 -16.94 -8.69 -2.78
N GLU A 391 -16.97 -9.97 -2.38
CA GLU A 391 -17.36 -10.33 -1.03
C GLU A 391 -16.31 -9.92 0.00
N THR A 392 -15.04 -9.95 -0.41
CA THR A 392 -13.86 -9.60 0.38
C THR A 392 -13.05 -8.53 -0.32
N PHE A 393 -12.35 -7.68 0.44
CA PHE A 393 -11.58 -6.55 -0.04
C PHE A 393 -10.53 -6.99 -1.07
N PRO A 394 -10.66 -6.56 -2.34
CA PRO A 394 -9.74 -6.94 -3.41
C PRO A 394 -8.53 -6.00 -3.44
N GLY A 395 -8.18 -5.30 -2.36
CA GLY A 395 -7.07 -4.33 -2.35
C GLY A 395 -7.42 -2.91 -2.79
N TYR A 396 -8.67 -2.65 -3.17
CA TYR A 396 -9.20 -1.33 -3.48
C TYR A 396 -10.71 -1.30 -3.28
N LEU A 397 -11.28 -0.11 -3.24
CA LEU A 397 -12.73 0.11 -3.31
C LEU A 397 -13.09 0.86 -4.58
N THR A 398 -14.32 0.66 -5.03
CA THR A 398 -14.92 1.36 -6.16
C THR A 398 -16.30 1.87 -5.78
N SER A 399 -16.71 2.99 -6.37
CA SER A 399 -18.07 3.52 -6.22
C SER A 399 -19.07 2.88 -7.20
N LYS A 400 -18.61 2.04 -8.14
CA LYS A 400 -19.44 1.30 -9.11
C LYS A 400 -20.54 0.51 -8.41
N ASN A 401 -21.68 0.39 -9.08
CA ASN A 401 -22.78 -0.46 -8.63
C ASN A 401 -22.40 -1.95 -8.69
N GLY A 402 -22.99 -2.74 -7.80
CA GLY A 402 -22.98 -4.19 -7.86
C GLY A 402 -24.26 -4.77 -8.49
N PRO A 403 -24.30 -6.09 -8.70
CA PRO A 403 -25.53 -6.79 -9.05
C PRO A 403 -26.57 -6.60 -7.95
N LYS A 404 -27.85 -6.64 -8.33
CA LYS A 404 -28.94 -6.48 -7.36
C LYS A 404 -28.87 -7.56 -6.28
N ILE A 405 -28.71 -7.15 -5.04
CA ILE A 405 -28.70 -8.02 -3.86
C ILE A 405 -30.15 -8.44 -3.55
N PRO A 406 -30.42 -9.73 -3.26
CA PRO A 406 -31.74 -10.18 -2.85
C PRO A 406 -32.20 -9.51 -1.55
N ASP A 407 -33.49 -9.18 -1.47
CA ASP A 407 -34.11 -8.56 -0.29
C ASP A 407 -33.87 -9.37 1.00
N SER A 408 -33.87 -10.71 0.92
CA SER A 408 -33.56 -11.58 2.06
C SER A 408 -32.14 -11.37 2.60
N SER A 409 -31.16 -11.23 1.71
CA SER A 409 -29.76 -10.98 2.07
C SER A 409 -29.59 -9.57 2.66
N LEU A 410 -30.31 -8.57 2.13
CA LEU A 410 -30.33 -7.23 2.70
C LEU A 410 -30.95 -7.22 4.10
N ASN A 411 -32.02 -7.98 4.33
CA ASN A 411 -32.64 -8.11 5.66
C ASN A 411 -31.69 -8.76 6.68
N GLU A 412 -30.93 -9.78 6.26
CA GLU A 412 -29.92 -10.42 7.11
C GLU A 412 -28.79 -9.46 7.48
N ILE A 413 -28.29 -8.70 6.49
CA ILE A 413 -27.25 -7.69 6.71
C ILE A 413 -27.75 -6.57 7.63
N GLN A 414 -28.94 -6.03 7.37
CA GLN A 414 -29.58 -5.01 8.20
C GLN A 414 -29.72 -5.50 9.64
N SER A 415 -30.24 -6.72 9.84
CA SER A 415 -30.40 -7.33 11.17
C SER A 415 -29.09 -7.44 11.96
N ARG A 416 -27.94 -7.58 11.28
CA ARG A 416 -26.62 -7.57 11.93
C ARG A 416 -26.25 -6.16 12.40
N ILE A 417 -26.50 -5.15 11.55
CA ILE A 417 -26.17 -3.74 11.84
C ILE A 417 -27.08 -3.18 12.93
N ASP A 418 -28.38 -3.48 12.89
CA ASP A 418 -29.38 -2.98 13.85
C ASP A 418 -29.05 -3.36 15.31
N ARG A 419 -28.44 -4.54 15.51
CA ARG A 419 -27.97 -4.98 16.84
C ARG A 419 -26.90 -4.05 17.44
N ILE A 420 -26.17 -3.33 16.60
CA ILE A 420 -25.11 -2.40 16.98
C ILE A 420 -25.59 -0.94 16.93
N SER A 421 -26.33 -0.55 15.89
CA SER A 421 -26.82 0.83 15.74
C SER A 421 -27.95 1.17 16.71
N GLY A 422 -28.71 0.16 17.15
CA GLY A 422 -29.84 0.32 18.06
C GLY A 422 -31.07 0.96 17.41
N ILE A 423 -31.07 1.15 16.09
CA ILE A 423 -32.24 1.65 15.35
C ILE A 423 -33.42 0.68 15.53
N LYS A 424 -34.63 1.22 15.67
CA LYS A 424 -35.87 0.45 15.82
C LYS A 424 -37.00 1.12 15.08
N GLU A 425 -37.94 0.32 14.61
CA GLU A 425 -39.20 0.82 14.11
C GLU A 425 -40.10 1.39 15.23
N PRO A 426 -40.97 2.37 14.92
CA PRO A 426 -41.14 3.01 13.61
C PRO A 426 -40.02 4.00 13.29
N PHE A 427 -39.56 4.02 12.03
CA PHE A 427 -38.57 5.00 11.56
C PHE A 427 -39.19 6.40 11.43
N ASP A 428 -38.37 7.44 11.59
CA ASP A 428 -38.80 8.81 11.32
C ASP A 428 -38.79 9.07 9.80
N TYR A 429 -39.98 9.19 9.18
CA TYR A 429 -40.13 9.47 7.74
C TYR A 429 -40.21 10.98 7.41
N ARG A 430 -39.86 11.86 8.35
CA ARG A 430 -39.81 13.30 8.08
C ARG A 430 -38.79 13.62 6.99
N PHE A 431 -39.25 14.36 5.99
CA PHE A 431 -38.46 14.97 4.93
C PHE A 431 -38.56 16.49 5.05
N ASP A 432 -37.40 17.14 5.20
CA ASP A 432 -37.27 18.57 5.45
C ASP A 432 -37.12 19.38 4.14
N GLY A 433 -37.50 18.80 3.00
CA GLY A 433 -37.53 19.43 1.68
C GLY A 433 -38.95 19.56 1.11
N MET A 434 -39.07 19.80 -0.21
CA MET A 434 -40.37 19.87 -0.88
C MET A 434 -41.07 18.49 -0.89
N PRO A 435 -42.30 18.35 -0.35
CA PRO A 435 -42.98 17.06 -0.32
C PRO A 435 -43.21 16.40 -1.69
N SER A 436 -43.24 17.20 -2.76
CA SER A 436 -43.38 16.75 -4.14
C SER A 436 -42.08 16.30 -4.80
N ASP A 437 -40.94 16.37 -4.11
CA ASP A 437 -39.64 16.02 -4.65
C ASP A 437 -39.58 14.55 -5.08
N GLN A 438 -39.37 14.31 -6.38
CA GLN A 438 -39.37 12.98 -6.99
C GLN A 438 -37.99 12.32 -7.01
N ASN A 439 -36.95 12.97 -6.46
CA ASN A 439 -35.63 12.36 -6.33
C ASN A 439 -35.73 11.04 -5.54
N ILE A 440 -34.98 10.02 -5.98
CA ILE A 440 -35.01 8.68 -5.38
C ILE A 440 -34.70 8.70 -3.88
N PHE A 441 -33.73 9.50 -3.43
CA PHE A 441 -33.40 9.59 -2.01
C PHE A 441 -34.46 10.35 -1.21
N ALA A 442 -35.08 11.39 -1.79
CA ALA A 442 -36.21 12.06 -1.15
C ALA A 442 -37.38 11.08 -0.91
N ARG A 443 -37.67 10.23 -1.89
CA ARG A 443 -38.68 9.17 -1.80
C ARG A 443 -38.32 8.10 -0.76
N ILE A 444 -37.04 7.71 -0.66
CA ILE A 444 -36.57 6.77 0.39
C ILE A 444 -36.71 7.39 1.79
N VAL A 445 -36.32 8.66 1.98
CA VAL A 445 -36.45 9.36 3.26
C VAL A 445 -37.89 9.36 3.75
N ARG A 446 -38.85 9.62 2.85
CA ARG A 446 -40.29 9.63 3.14
C ARG A 446 -40.93 8.24 3.30
N GLY A 447 -40.22 7.17 2.96
CA GLY A 447 -40.79 5.82 2.97
C GLY A 447 -41.69 5.51 1.76
N ASP A 448 -41.62 6.30 0.69
CA ASP A 448 -42.35 6.06 -0.56
C ASP A 448 -41.81 4.84 -1.33
N LEU A 449 -40.60 4.38 -0.98
CA LEU A 449 -39.88 3.27 -1.59
C LEU A 449 -39.39 2.29 -0.51
N PRO A 450 -39.23 0.99 -0.85
CA PRO A 450 -38.59 0.01 0.04
C PRO A 450 -37.20 0.48 0.49
N GLN A 451 -36.87 0.24 1.74
CA GLN A 451 -35.58 0.64 2.32
C GLN A 451 -35.11 -0.32 3.41
N TRP A 452 -33.79 -0.40 3.55
CA TRP A 452 -33.10 -1.13 4.61
C TRP A 452 -32.35 -0.14 5.49
N ARG A 453 -33.11 0.65 6.26
CA ARG A 453 -32.56 1.72 7.11
C ARG A 453 -31.78 1.10 8.27
N VAL A 454 -30.53 1.54 8.44
CA VAL A 454 -29.59 0.99 9.44
C VAL A 454 -29.22 2.01 10.52
N TRP A 455 -29.44 3.30 10.26
CA TRP A 455 -29.18 4.37 11.21
C TRP A 455 -29.96 5.64 10.83
N GLU A 456 -30.33 6.45 11.81
CA GLU A 456 -30.90 7.78 11.59
C GLU A 456 -30.63 8.73 12.76
N ASP A 457 -30.64 10.03 12.45
CA ASP A 457 -30.74 11.10 13.44
C ASP A 457 -31.79 12.14 12.99
N ASN A 458 -31.80 13.29 13.64
CA ASN A 458 -32.73 14.38 13.35
C ASN A 458 -32.56 15.00 11.95
N SER A 459 -31.44 14.79 11.27
CA SER A 459 -31.07 15.50 10.04
C SER A 459 -30.63 14.57 8.91
N HIS A 460 -30.32 13.30 9.20
CA HIS A 460 -29.76 12.34 8.26
C HIS A 460 -30.34 10.93 8.47
N ILE A 461 -30.27 10.13 7.41
CA ILE A 461 -30.58 8.70 7.45
C ILE A 461 -29.50 7.92 6.69
N ALA A 462 -29.25 6.68 7.12
CA ALA A 462 -28.38 5.75 6.41
C ALA A 462 -29.13 4.43 6.13
N PHE A 463 -28.96 3.90 4.93
CA PHE A 463 -29.64 2.68 4.48
C PHE A 463 -28.75 1.86 3.55
N LEU A 464 -28.97 0.54 3.52
CA LEU A 464 -28.28 -0.35 2.58
C LEU A 464 -28.80 -0.10 1.16
N THR A 465 -27.89 -0.02 0.20
CA THR A 465 -28.25 -0.01 -1.23
C THR A 465 -28.45 -1.44 -1.74
N PRO A 466 -29.52 -1.73 -2.51
CA PRO A 466 -29.67 -3.02 -3.16
C PRO A 466 -28.65 -3.25 -4.30
N TYR A 467 -27.88 -2.23 -4.68
CA TYR A 467 -26.83 -2.31 -5.70
C TYR A 467 -25.42 -2.15 -5.09
N GLY A 468 -25.25 -2.60 -3.85
CA GLY A 468 -23.95 -2.60 -3.19
C GLY A 468 -22.99 -3.59 -3.86
N ASN A 469 -21.74 -3.16 -4.07
CA ASN A 469 -20.68 -4.03 -4.59
C ASN A 469 -19.96 -4.84 -3.51
N THR A 470 -20.35 -4.68 -2.24
CA THR A 470 -19.74 -5.29 -1.06
C THR A 470 -20.81 -5.44 0.02
N PRO A 471 -20.81 -6.49 0.86
CA PRO A 471 -21.74 -6.60 1.97
C PRO A 471 -21.71 -5.37 2.89
N GLY A 472 -22.87 -4.84 3.28
CA GLY A 472 -22.95 -3.67 4.16
C GLY A 472 -22.73 -2.31 3.49
N TYR A 473 -22.65 -2.26 2.14
CA TYR A 473 -22.59 -1.01 1.39
C TYR A 473 -23.77 -0.11 1.76
N THR A 474 -23.47 1.02 2.39
CA THR A 474 -24.45 1.92 2.99
C THR A 474 -24.41 3.30 2.34
N VAL A 475 -25.57 3.85 2.04
CA VAL A 475 -25.73 5.22 1.54
C VAL A 475 -26.26 6.07 2.68
N LEU A 476 -25.55 7.15 3.01
CA LEU A 476 -25.92 8.15 4.00
C LEU A 476 -26.37 9.43 3.29
N VAL A 477 -27.55 9.94 3.65
CA VAL A 477 -28.16 11.12 3.02
C VAL A 477 -28.76 12.07 4.08
N PRO A 478 -28.81 13.39 3.85
CA PRO A 478 -29.61 14.31 4.66
C PRO A 478 -31.11 14.06 4.46
N ARG A 479 -31.93 14.56 5.40
CA ARG A 479 -33.40 14.54 5.32
C ARG A 479 -33.98 15.61 4.41
N ARG A 480 -33.14 16.48 3.83
CA ARG A 480 -33.51 17.53 2.89
C ARG A 480 -32.69 17.42 1.63
N HIS A 481 -33.27 17.80 0.51
CA HIS A 481 -32.56 17.80 -0.76
C HIS A 481 -31.47 18.88 -0.77
N LEU A 482 -30.21 18.45 -0.66
CA LEU A 482 -29.02 19.25 -0.88
C LEU A 482 -28.35 18.84 -2.18
N GLY A 483 -27.63 19.75 -2.83
CA GLY A 483 -26.84 19.41 -4.02
C GLY A 483 -25.81 18.32 -3.73
N SER A 484 -25.52 17.53 -4.76
CA SER A 484 -24.54 16.42 -4.74
C SER A 484 -23.11 16.78 -4.35
N ASP A 485 -22.70 18.03 -4.49
CA ASP A 485 -21.34 18.50 -4.19
C ASP A 485 -21.12 18.61 -2.67
N ILE A 486 -20.80 17.48 -2.03
CA ILE A 486 -20.55 17.40 -0.58
C ILE A 486 -19.48 18.41 -0.15
N LEU A 487 -18.36 18.51 -0.86
CA LEU A 487 -17.27 19.41 -0.51
C LEU A 487 -17.67 20.89 -0.67
N GLY A 488 -18.60 21.18 -1.58
CA GLY A 488 -19.18 22.50 -1.79
C GLY A 488 -20.36 22.87 -0.87
N LEU A 489 -20.84 21.97 0.00
CA LEU A 489 -21.93 22.27 0.93
C LEU A 489 -21.56 23.39 1.92
N GLU A 490 -22.58 24.08 2.43
CA GLU A 490 -22.45 25.03 3.54
C GLU A 490 -21.84 24.36 4.78
N GLU A 491 -21.09 25.12 5.59
CA GLU A 491 -20.26 24.57 6.68
C GLU A 491 -21.06 23.72 7.67
N GLN A 492 -22.26 24.16 8.05
CA GLN A 492 -23.13 23.44 8.97
C GLN A 492 -23.60 22.10 8.40
N GLU A 493 -23.94 22.06 7.11
CA GLU A 493 -24.40 20.85 6.43
C GLU A 493 -23.25 19.87 6.22
N TYR A 494 -22.10 20.38 5.79
CA TYR A 494 -20.89 19.59 5.64
C TYR A 494 -20.45 18.95 6.97
N SER A 495 -20.41 19.74 8.04
CA SER A 495 -20.06 19.25 9.38
C SER A 495 -21.08 18.23 9.88
N GLY A 496 -22.37 18.46 9.63
CA GLY A 496 -23.46 17.54 9.98
C GLY A 496 -23.30 16.18 9.29
N ILE A 497 -23.18 16.17 7.96
CA ILE A 497 -23.14 14.92 7.19
C ILE A 497 -21.84 14.16 7.41
N THR A 498 -20.70 14.84 7.60
CA THR A 498 -19.43 14.17 7.93
C THR A 498 -19.43 13.59 9.34
N LYS A 499 -20.04 14.26 10.31
CA LYS A 499 -20.25 13.70 11.66
C LYS A 499 -21.17 12.48 11.64
N ALA A 500 -22.23 12.52 10.85
CA ALA A 500 -23.09 11.37 10.62
C ALA A 500 -22.29 10.22 9.98
N ALA A 501 -21.45 10.51 8.98
CA ALA A 501 -20.58 9.51 8.34
C ALA A 501 -19.64 8.82 9.33
N PHE A 502 -19.00 9.59 10.22
CA PHE A 502 -18.17 9.04 11.30
C PHE A 502 -18.95 8.06 12.18
N THR A 503 -20.17 8.43 12.57
CA THR A 503 -21.04 7.62 13.44
C THR A 503 -21.46 6.32 12.74
N VAL A 504 -21.95 6.43 11.50
CA VAL A 504 -22.38 5.28 10.70
C VAL A 504 -21.21 4.34 10.43
N ALA A 505 -20.02 4.85 10.11
CA ALA A 505 -18.83 4.01 9.94
C ALA A 505 -18.49 3.19 11.19
N GLN A 506 -18.66 3.72 12.41
CA GLN A 506 -18.49 2.91 13.63
C GLN A 506 -19.54 1.80 13.75
N HIS A 507 -20.78 2.08 13.36
CA HIS A 507 -21.86 1.07 13.35
C HIS A 507 -21.68 0.00 12.27
N LEU A 508 -20.95 0.30 11.19
CA LEU A 508 -20.64 -0.64 10.13
C LEU A 508 -19.44 -1.53 10.45
N LYS A 509 -18.45 -1.08 11.22
CA LYS A 509 -17.27 -1.88 11.53
C LYS A 509 -17.57 -3.11 12.39
N ASN A 510 -18.30 -2.92 13.50
CA ASN A 510 -18.51 -3.97 14.49
C ASN A 510 -19.34 -5.19 14.00
N PRO A 511 -20.44 -5.04 13.25
CA PRO A 511 -21.26 -6.18 12.79
C PRO A 511 -20.52 -7.16 11.89
N PHE A 512 -19.48 -6.70 11.20
CA PHE A 512 -18.69 -7.49 10.26
C PHE A 512 -17.31 -7.86 10.80
N ASP A 513 -16.96 -7.44 12.03
CA ASP A 513 -15.62 -7.61 12.60
C ASP A 513 -14.52 -7.07 11.67
N VAL A 514 -14.78 -5.91 11.06
CA VAL A 514 -13.83 -5.24 10.16
C VAL A 514 -13.15 -4.07 10.86
N GLU A 515 -11.85 -3.91 10.64
CA GLU A 515 -11.07 -2.82 11.23
C GLU A 515 -11.33 -1.48 10.54
N HIS A 516 -11.69 -1.52 9.26
CA HIS A 516 -11.70 -0.36 8.37
C HIS A 516 -13.04 -0.16 7.66
N CYS A 517 -13.33 1.09 7.32
CA CYS A 517 -14.48 1.49 6.52
C CYS A 517 -14.01 2.51 5.47
N GLY A 518 -14.35 2.27 4.21
CA GLY A 518 -14.16 3.23 3.13
C GLY A 518 -15.26 4.27 3.04
N MET A 519 -14.98 5.33 2.28
CA MET A 519 -15.87 6.48 2.09
C MET A 519 -15.69 7.10 0.70
N PHE A 520 -16.79 7.38 0.01
CA PHE A 520 -16.79 8.17 -1.24
C PHE A 520 -17.71 9.37 -1.18
N PHE A 521 -17.21 10.52 -1.66
CA PHE A 521 -18.01 11.67 -2.08
C PHE A 521 -17.93 11.75 -3.60
N GLU A 522 -19.01 11.40 -4.27
CA GLU A 522 -19.06 11.32 -5.72
C GLU A 522 -20.18 12.23 -6.22
N GLY A 523 -21.44 11.88 -5.98
CA GLY A 523 -22.56 12.79 -6.24
C GLY A 523 -23.03 12.90 -7.69
N TYR A 524 -22.40 12.20 -8.65
CA TYR A 524 -22.69 12.37 -10.09
C TYR A 524 -23.66 11.38 -10.70
N GLU A 525 -24.09 10.37 -9.95
CA GLU A 525 -25.15 9.46 -10.41
C GLU A 525 -26.54 10.03 -10.07
N ILE A 526 -26.62 10.77 -8.97
CA ILE A 526 -27.85 11.31 -8.40
C ILE A 526 -27.52 12.68 -7.80
N ASP A 527 -28.15 13.75 -8.32
CA ASP A 527 -28.01 15.08 -7.72
C ASP A 527 -28.78 15.14 -6.40
N TYR A 528 -28.12 14.72 -5.34
CA TYR A 528 -28.56 14.75 -3.95
C TYR A 528 -27.32 14.48 -3.09
N ALA A 529 -27.05 15.25 -2.04
CA ALA A 529 -25.91 15.00 -1.16
C ALA A 529 -25.94 13.58 -0.59
N HIS A 530 -24.95 12.74 -0.92
CA HIS A 530 -24.86 11.41 -0.36
C HIS A 530 -23.41 10.96 -0.15
N ILE A 531 -23.20 10.16 0.89
CA ILE A 531 -21.92 9.53 1.20
C ILE A 531 -22.09 8.02 1.08
N LYS A 532 -21.24 7.38 0.31
CA LYS A 532 -21.15 5.92 0.21
C LYS A 532 -20.16 5.44 1.27
N LEU A 533 -20.59 4.61 2.21
CA LEU A 533 -19.78 4.00 3.27
C LEU A 533 -19.70 2.49 3.06
N ILE A 534 -18.48 1.95 3.04
CA ILE A 534 -18.23 0.57 2.63
C ILE A 534 -17.34 -0.12 3.69
N PRO A 535 -17.85 -1.10 4.45
CA PRO A 535 -17.02 -1.90 5.34
C PRO A 535 -15.96 -2.68 4.55
N VAL A 536 -14.72 -2.72 5.03
CA VAL A 536 -13.59 -3.37 4.36
C VAL A 536 -13.43 -4.80 4.87
N HIS A 537 -14.12 -5.75 4.22
CA HIS A 537 -14.11 -7.15 4.61
C HIS A 537 -12.78 -7.80 4.26
N GLN A 538 -11.91 -8.01 5.24
CA GLN A 538 -10.72 -8.82 5.01
C GLN A 538 -11.09 -10.31 5.13
N ASP A 539 -10.62 -11.13 4.18
CA ASP A 539 -10.71 -12.57 4.34
C ASP A 539 -9.68 -13.01 5.39
N TYR A 540 -10.16 -13.52 6.53
CA TYR A 540 -9.32 -14.18 7.53
C TYR A 540 -9.53 -15.69 7.57
N SER A 541 -10.44 -16.24 6.75
CA SER A 541 -10.92 -17.62 6.85
C SER A 541 -9.83 -18.69 6.65
N ASN A 542 -8.68 -18.30 6.09
CA ASN A 542 -7.48 -19.14 5.98
C ASN A 542 -6.20 -18.49 6.54
N GLY A 543 -6.30 -17.40 7.31
CA GLY A 543 -5.13 -16.59 7.69
C GLY A 543 -4.40 -15.92 6.51
N LYS A 544 -5.00 -15.95 5.31
CA LYS A 544 -4.53 -15.28 4.10
C LYS A 544 -5.41 -14.06 3.84
N VAL A 545 -4.83 -12.86 3.90
CA VAL A 545 -5.47 -11.65 3.39
C VAL A 545 -5.75 -11.88 1.90
N SER A 546 -6.99 -11.67 1.46
CA SER A 546 -7.37 -11.76 0.05
C SER A 546 -6.43 -10.92 -0.81
N VAL A 547 -5.92 -11.54 -1.88
CA VAL A 547 -4.93 -10.95 -2.79
C VAL A 547 -5.40 -9.56 -3.22
N PRO A 548 -4.69 -8.48 -2.86
CA PRO A 548 -5.07 -7.16 -3.32
C PRO A 548 -4.80 -7.10 -4.83
N ILE A 549 -5.88 -7.08 -5.61
CA ILE A 549 -5.95 -6.64 -6.99
C ILE A 549 -5.56 -5.15 -7.02
N LEU A 550 -4.26 -4.84 -6.95
CA LEU A 550 -3.77 -3.46 -7.14
C LEU A 550 -3.46 -3.22 -8.63
N GLY A 551 -4.40 -3.52 -9.52
CA GLY A 551 -4.27 -3.17 -10.93
C GLY A 551 -4.10 -1.66 -11.10
N PRO A 552 -3.33 -1.17 -12.10
CA PRO A 552 -3.42 0.24 -12.42
C PRO A 552 -4.84 0.53 -12.90
N ALA A 553 -5.55 1.37 -12.15
CA ALA A 553 -6.73 2.01 -12.69
C ALA A 553 -6.33 2.74 -13.97
N ILE A 554 -7.23 2.72 -14.94
CA ILE A 554 -7.03 3.44 -16.19
C ILE A 554 -6.98 4.94 -15.86
N PHE A 555 -6.00 5.64 -16.43
CA PHE A 555 -5.98 7.10 -16.36
C PHE A 555 -7.04 7.64 -17.30
N HIS A 556 -7.94 8.46 -16.77
CA HIS A 556 -8.95 9.15 -17.54
C HIS A 556 -8.75 10.66 -17.43
N GLU A 557 -8.72 11.34 -18.57
CA GLU A 557 -8.70 12.81 -18.60
C GLU A 557 -9.98 13.39 -17.96
N ASN A 558 -11.10 12.68 -18.12
CA ASN A 558 -12.42 13.09 -17.66
C ASN A 558 -13.00 12.08 -16.67
N TYR A 559 -14.00 12.51 -15.90
CA TYR A 559 -14.73 11.63 -15.00
C TYR A 559 -15.68 10.70 -15.78
N GLU A 560 -15.56 9.39 -15.57
CA GLU A 560 -16.28 8.35 -16.33
C GLU A 560 -17.50 7.77 -15.60
N GLY A 561 -18.00 8.43 -14.53
CA GLY A 561 -19.17 7.94 -13.80
C GLY A 561 -18.88 6.96 -12.66
N TYR A 562 -17.61 6.78 -12.27
CA TYR A 562 -17.24 6.09 -11.04
C TYR A 562 -15.91 6.63 -10.46
N LEU A 563 -15.62 6.27 -9.21
CA LEU A 563 -14.37 6.50 -8.50
C LEU A 563 -13.77 5.17 -8.07
N THR A 564 -12.44 5.14 -7.95
CA THR A 564 -11.69 4.01 -7.43
C THR A 564 -10.61 4.50 -6.48
N THR A 565 -10.22 3.66 -5.53
CA THR A 565 -9.04 3.88 -4.67
C THR A 565 -7.78 3.22 -5.24
N GLN A 566 -7.88 2.50 -6.36
CA GLN A 566 -6.73 1.99 -7.09
C GLN A 566 -5.81 3.12 -7.55
N PHE A 567 -4.51 2.83 -7.56
CA PHE A 567 -3.51 3.70 -8.13
C PHE A 567 -3.60 3.73 -9.65
N GLY A 568 -3.55 4.91 -10.26
CA GLY A 568 -3.40 5.03 -11.71
C GLY A 568 -1.98 4.70 -12.20
N PRO A 569 -1.64 4.96 -13.47
CA PRO A 569 -0.27 4.83 -13.96
C PRO A 569 0.68 5.82 -13.26
N LEU A 570 1.98 5.51 -13.27
CA LEU A 570 2.99 6.47 -12.82
C LEU A 570 2.89 7.74 -13.68
N ALA A 571 2.84 8.90 -13.04
CA ALA A 571 2.79 10.19 -13.72
C ALA A 571 3.97 10.32 -14.70
N SER A 572 3.67 10.72 -15.93
CA SER A 572 4.66 10.83 -17.01
C SER A 572 5.69 11.95 -16.78
N ASP A 573 5.31 12.98 -16.02
CA ASP A 573 6.15 14.14 -15.70
C ASP A 573 6.13 14.41 -14.18
N LEU A 574 7.15 13.90 -13.48
CA LEU A 574 7.31 14.10 -12.03
C LEU A 574 7.77 15.53 -11.69
N ASP A 575 8.43 16.22 -12.61
CA ASP A 575 8.86 17.60 -12.41
C ASP A 575 7.66 18.56 -12.45
N ALA A 576 6.69 18.28 -13.32
CA ALA A 576 5.40 18.99 -13.33
C ALA A 576 4.65 18.84 -12.00
N LEU A 577 4.69 17.66 -11.35
CA LEU A 577 4.09 17.49 -10.02
C LEU A 577 4.77 18.39 -8.97
N SER A 578 6.10 18.48 -9.03
CA SER A 578 6.89 19.33 -8.13
C SER A 578 6.60 20.82 -8.36
N LEU A 579 6.48 21.23 -9.61
CA LEU A 579 6.10 22.61 -9.98
C LEU A 579 4.67 22.93 -9.53
N ASN A 580 3.73 22.02 -9.74
CA ASN A 580 2.35 22.18 -9.28
C ASN A 580 2.31 22.35 -7.76
N ALA A 581 3.03 21.50 -7.01
CA ALA A 581 3.12 21.64 -5.56
C ALA A 581 3.70 23.01 -5.15
N ALA A 582 4.71 23.52 -5.86
CA ALA A 582 5.26 24.86 -5.62
C ALA A 582 4.22 25.96 -5.83
N ASN A 583 3.50 25.92 -6.95
CA ASN A 583 2.43 26.88 -7.25
C ASN A 583 1.33 26.87 -6.19
N PHE A 584 0.96 25.68 -5.70
CA PHE A 584 -0.04 25.54 -4.65
C PHE A 584 0.44 26.05 -3.28
N ARG A 585 1.73 25.90 -2.95
CA ARG A 585 2.33 26.53 -1.76
C ARG A 585 2.22 28.06 -1.83
N GLU A 586 2.45 28.66 -3.00
CA GLU A 586 2.29 30.10 -3.21
C GLU A 586 0.82 30.56 -3.09
N LEU A 587 -0.13 29.79 -3.63
CA LEU A 587 -1.55 30.08 -3.51
C LEU A 587 -2.01 30.07 -2.04
N LEU A 588 -1.58 29.06 -1.26
CA LEU A 588 -1.85 28.99 0.19
C LEU A 588 -1.26 30.18 0.95
N ALA A 589 -0.01 30.55 0.63
CA ALA A 589 0.64 31.70 1.25
C ALA A 589 -0.13 33.01 1.00
N LYS A 590 -0.68 33.20 -0.22
CA LYS A 590 -1.50 34.36 -0.56
C LYS A 590 -2.84 34.39 0.18
N GLN A 591 -3.41 33.25 0.53
CA GLN A 591 -4.66 33.14 1.29
C GLN A 591 -4.48 33.26 2.81
N GLY A 592 -3.25 33.50 3.30
CA GLY A 592 -2.97 33.62 4.74
C GLY A 592 -3.01 32.31 5.51
N GLN A 593 -3.07 31.17 4.82
CA GLN A 593 -3.04 29.83 5.41
C GLN A 593 -1.60 29.27 5.31
N ILE A 594 -0.72 29.62 6.26
CA ILE A 594 0.64 29.06 6.31
C ILE A 594 0.73 27.96 7.38
N VAL A 595 1.10 26.76 6.94
CA VAL A 595 2.17 25.99 7.57
C VAL A 595 3.06 25.45 6.45
N ALA A 596 4.00 26.27 5.98
CA ALA A 596 5.04 25.82 5.06
C ALA A 596 6.08 24.99 5.83
N PRO A 597 6.53 23.83 5.34
CA PRO A 597 7.66 23.12 5.93
C PRO A 597 8.93 23.95 5.73
N LYS A 598 9.76 24.07 6.78
CA LYS A 598 11.17 24.45 6.57
C LYS A 598 11.81 23.33 5.76
N THR A 599 12.45 23.74 4.66
CA THR A 599 13.27 22.92 3.73
C THR A 599 14.15 21.92 4.45
#